data_AF-A0A1M6JQ54-F1
#
_entry.id   AF-A0A1M6JQ54-F1
#
_cell.length_a   1.000
_cell.length_b   1.000
_cell.length_c   1.000
_cell.angle_alpha   90.00
_cell.angle_beta   90.00
_cell.angle_gamma   90.00
#
_symmetry.space_group_name_H-M   'P 1'
#
loop_
_entity.id
_entity.type
_entity.pdbx_description
1 polymer ?
#
loop_
_entity_poly.entity_id
_entity_poly.type
_entity_poly.pdbx_seq_one_letter_code
_entity_poly.pdbx_strand_id
1 'polypeptide(L)'
;MIKISDKTQCCGCSSCAETCPVNCIKMVEDNEGFLFPQVDTSACINCGACEKVCPIIQADCVDAGEIAGVFEQPKTIGGWIKDDSIRADSSSGGAFSLFANYILENKGIVFGASLCEDMVVRHIFVEKPEDLTKLRGSKHSQSVIGNIYSQVKKSLDDGRLVLFSGTPCQAAGLCSYLGNRKYDNLYVIDFICHGIPSPKVFASYIAYMEDKVKDKIVGFKFRSKDKKWHPMGLSFGDGTIIKTASGNTVRQSPGLKDPYMMGFLDDTILRDSCYECRFKVVPKYYSDFTIADFWGVNKSYPELFDGKGTSLVFLNSERGYELFKKLKDYFFYKEVDYNKVSKRNPSLTTSVKKNSRRKSFFRDFEKKPFSKLIWRYMSPFSWFIHKSLGTSWKIIQGIIRVVVGRGLKILHITWSEENWNSFFQFVKFAMIGVSNVAVSYTINVSTLLLQRVIVPGFHFDYIVANVTAFLLSVLWSFHWNSRKVFGVNDSFSAKFKALMKSYMSYAFTGLILNNLMSTFWIHVVGVSKFISPLLNLPISMPVNFFILKKWAFRKEKKVSDGDK
;
A
#
# COMPACT_ATOMS: atom_id res chain seq x y z
N MET A 1 3.02 24.92 -15.46
CA MET A 1 3.83 24.73 -14.24
C MET A 1 3.33 23.48 -13.55
N ILE A 2 4.21 22.66 -12.96
CA ILE A 2 3.79 21.39 -12.36
C ILE A 2 2.83 21.64 -11.18
N LYS A 3 1.70 20.95 -11.19
CA LYS A 3 0.68 21.03 -10.13
C LYS A 3 0.21 19.62 -9.80
N ILE A 4 0.34 19.24 -8.52
CA ILE A 4 -0.09 17.93 -8.05
C ILE A 4 -1.43 18.10 -7.30
N SER A 5 -2.53 17.84 -7.99
CA SER A 5 -3.88 17.77 -7.39
C SER A 5 -4.22 16.37 -6.86
N ASP A 6 -3.64 15.34 -7.47
CA ASP A 6 -3.78 13.94 -7.08
C ASP A 6 -2.40 13.34 -6.76
N LYS A 7 -2.22 12.85 -5.53
CA LYS A 7 -0.99 12.22 -5.06
C LYS A 7 -0.63 10.94 -5.83
N THR A 8 -1.58 10.31 -6.52
CA THR A 8 -1.30 9.15 -7.39
C THR A 8 -0.43 9.54 -8.59
N GLN A 9 -0.48 10.80 -9.02
CA GLN A 9 0.22 11.33 -10.20
C GLN A 9 1.62 11.88 -9.89
N CYS A 10 2.19 11.59 -8.72
CA CYS A 10 3.55 11.99 -8.37
C CYS A 10 4.33 10.86 -7.67
N CYS A 11 5.37 10.37 -8.33
CA CYS A 11 6.27 9.35 -7.79
C CYS A 11 7.39 9.91 -6.91
N GLY A 12 7.53 11.25 -6.84
CA GLY A 12 8.55 11.90 -6.01
C GLY A 12 9.99 11.73 -6.52
N CYS A 13 10.21 11.62 -7.84
CA CYS A 13 11.54 11.46 -8.44
C CYS A 13 12.39 12.75 -8.45
N SER A 14 11.81 13.92 -8.16
CA SER A 14 12.50 15.23 -8.09
C SER A 14 13.02 15.81 -9.41
N SER A 15 12.79 15.18 -10.58
CA SER A 15 13.20 15.73 -11.89
C SER A 15 12.69 17.15 -12.11
N CYS A 16 11.43 17.42 -11.72
CA CYS A 16 10.82 18.74 -11.82
C CYS A 16 11.54 19.82 -10.99
N ALA A 17 12.07 19.45 -9.81
CA ALA A 17 12.81 20.38 -8.96
C ALA A 17 14.20 20.65 -9.54
N GLU A 18 14.94 19.59 -9.93
CA GLU A 18 16.30 19.74 -10.46
C GLU A 18 16.35 20.44 -11.84
N THR A 19 15.32 20.33 -12.67
CA THR A 19 15.29 21.01 -13.98
C THR A 19 14.95 22.50 -13.89
N CYS A 20 14.43 22.97 -12.74
CA CYS A 20 13.88 24.31 -12.63
C CYS A 20 14.99 25.37 -12.76
N PRO A 21 15.00 26.20 -13.83
CA PRO A 21 16.11 27.12 -14.07
C PRO A 21 16.21 28.26 -13.04
N VAL A 22 15.11 28.54 -12.35
CA VAL A 22 15.00 29.59 -11.33
C VAL A 22 14.87 29.02 -9.92
N ASN A 23 15.06 27.70 -9.74
CA ASN A 23 15.03 26.99 -8.45
C ASN A 23 13.77 27.27 -7.59
N CYS A 24 12.62 27.53 -8.23
CA CYS A 24 11.37 27.88 -7.53
C CYS A 24 10.57 26.64 -7.08
N ILE A 25 11.11 25.43 -7.22
CA ILE A 25 10.41 24.17 -6.86
C ILE A 25 11.21 23.46 -5.77
N LYS A 26 10.59 23.27 -4.60
CA LYS A 26 11.16 22.52 -3.48
C LYS A 26 10.43 21.19 -3.28
N MET A 27 11.17 20.14 -2.96
CA MET A 27 10.57 18.86 -2.57
C MET A 27 10.26 18.89 -1.07
N VAL A 28 8.99 18.86 -0.71
CA VAL A 28 8.52 19.02 0.68
C VAL A 28 7.75 17.77 1.12
N GLU A 29 7.96 17.35 2.36
CA GLU A 29 7.25 16.21 2.95
C GLU A 29 5.78 16.54 3.20
N ASP A 30 4.91 15.60 2.86
CA ASP A 30 3.51 15.67 3.27
C ASP A 30 3.30 15.14 4.70
N ASN A 31 2.04 15.11 5.13
CA ASN A 31 1.63 14.57 6.42
C ASN A 31 2.02 13.10 6.65
N GLU A 32 2.18 12.34 5.57
CA GLU A 32 2.57 10.93 5.55
C GLU A 32 4.09 10.73 5.39
N GLY A 33 4.88 11.80 5.26
CA GLY A 33 6.35 11.77 5.12
C GLY A 33 6.87 11.57 3.70
N PHE A 34 6.01 11.66 2.69
CA PHE A 34 6.38 11.51 1.29
C PHE A 34 6.71 12.87 0.67
N LEU A 35 7.80 12.95 -0.09
CA LEU A 35 8.19 14.18 -0.78
C LEU A 35 7.30 14.46 -2.01
N PHE A 36 6.84 15.70 -2.16
CA PHE A 36 6.11 16.23 -3.32
C PHE A 36 6.67 17.62 -3.72
N PRO A 37 6.57 18.01 -5.01
CA PRO A 37 7.01 19.34 -5.43
C PRO A 37 6.04 20.42 -4.94
N GLN A 38 6.59 21.43 -4.29
CA GLN A 38 5.93 22.70 -3.95
C GLN A 38 6.56 23.82 -4.77
N VAL A 39 5.74 24.48 -5.59
CA VAL A 39 6.17 25.55 -6.49
C VAL A 39 5.91 26.90 -5.82
N ASP A 40 6.93 27.75 -5.75
CA ASP A 40 6.76 29.18 -5.51
C ASP A 40 6.25 29.85 -6.79
N THR A 41 4.96 30.18 -6.81
CA THR A 41 4.30 30.77 -7.97
C THR A 41 4.78 32.18 -8.29
N SER A 42 5.34 32.91 -7.31
CA SER A 42 5.82 34.27 -7.51
C SER A 42 7.17 34.32 -8.25
N ALA A 43 8.01 33.30 -8.06
CA ALA A 43 9.30 33.15 -8.74
C ALA A 43 9.21 32.35 -10.05
N CYS A 44 8.09 31.67 -10.31
CA CYS A 44 7.94 30.81 -11.49
C CYS A 44 7.79 31.62 -12.78
N ILE A 45 8.71 31.42 -13.71
CA ILE A 45 8.69 32.08 -15.05
C ILE A 45 7.84 31.35 -16.10
N ASN A 46 7.02 30.36 -15.69
CA ASN A 46 6.13 29.60 -16.57
C ASN A 46 6.78 28.95 -17.81
N CYS A 47 8.06 28.54 -17.72
CA CYS A 47 8.79 27.96 -18.85
C CYS A 47 8.35 26.53 -19.25
N GLY A 48 7.57 25.84 -18.40
CA GLY A 48 7.07 24.48 -18.63
C GLY A 48 8.11 23.35 -18.48
N ALA A 49 9.36 23.66 -18.11
CA ALA A 49 10.44 22.65 -18.00
C ALA A 49 10.08 21.50 -17.04
N CYS A 50 9.48 21.82 -15.89
CA CYS A 50 9.08 20.84 -14.87
C CYS A 50 8.05 19.80 -15.36
N GLU A 51 7.17 20.17 -16.31
CA GLU A 51 6.17 19.26 -16.89
C GLU A 51 6.79 18.40 -17.99
N LYS A 52 7.69 18.99 -18.80
CA LYS A 52 8.43 18.29 -19.85
C LYS A 52 9.31 17.17 -19.30
N VAL A 53 9.95 17.37 -18.14
CA VAL A 53 10.79 16.33 -17.50
C VAL A 53 10.04 15.39 -16.55
N CYS A 54 8.71 15.54 -16.42
CA CYS A 54 7.95 14.71 -15.49
C CYS A 54 7.70 13.34 -16.12
N PRO A 55 8.29 12.25 -15.60
CA PRO A 55 8.19 10.95 -16.25
C PRO A 55 6.77 10.35 -16.16
N ILE A 56 5.88 10.87 -15.32
CA ILE A 56 4.46 10.47 -15.29
C ILE A 56 3.67 11.14 -16.40
N ILE A 57 3.90 12.43 -16.64
CA ILE A 57 3.25 13.17 -17.74
C ILE A 57 3.76 12.62 -19.08
N GLN A 58 5.06 12.38 -19.20
CA GLN A 58 5.66 11.84 -20.42
C GLN A 58 5.35 10.36 -20.65
N ALA A 59 4.91 9.60 -19.63
CA ALA A 59 4.57 8.18 -19.80
C ALA A 59 3.44 7.96 -20.81
N ASP A 60 2.56 8.93 -21.01
CA ASP A 60 1.48 8.89 -21.99
C ASP A 60 1.94 9.41 -23.39
N CYS A 61 3.18 9.90 -23.53
CA CYS A 61 3.72 10.54 -24.74
C CYS A 61 4.86 9.76 -25.41
N VAL A 62 5.32 8.64 -24.83
CA VAL A 62 6.31 7.78 -25.49
C VAL A 62 5.56 6.92 -26.51
N ASP A 63 5.60 7.34 -27.77
CA ASP A 63 5.37 6.42 -28.87
C ASP A 63 6.36 5.26 -28.69
N ALA A 64 5.83 4.07 -28.44
CA ALA A 64 6.58 2.82 -28.25
C ALA A 64 7.41 2.40 -29.49
N GLY A 65 7.47 3.26 -30.51
CA GLY A 65 8.25 3.09 -31.72
C GLY A 65 9.72 2.89 -31.39
N GLU A 66 10.19 1.66 -31.59
CA GLU A 66 11.57 1.21 -31.76
C GLU A 66 12.65 2.16 -31.22
N ILE A 67 12.77 2.27 -29.90
CA ILE A 67 14.01 2.80 -29.33
C ILE A 67 15.11 1.78 -29.66
N ALA A 68 15.94 2.12 -30.65
CA ALA A 68 16.97 1.24 -31.18
C ALA A 68 17.82 0.62 -30.06
N GLY A 69 17.90 -0.71 -30.07
CA GLY A 69 18.67 -1.49 -29.10
C GLY A 69 17.96 -1.78 -27.77
N VAL A 70 16.68 -1.40 -27.59
CA VAL A 70 15.84 -1.86 -26.47
C VAL A 70 15.07 -3.10 -26.90
N PHE A 71 15.09 -4.16 -26.08
CA PHE A 71 14.34 -5.37 -26.36
C PHE A 71 12.87 -5.22 -25.91
N GLU A 72 11.92 -5.56 -26.79
CA GLU A 72 10.50 -5.67 -26.44
C GLU A 72 10.28 -6.64 -25.27
N GLN A 73 10.96 -7.77 -25.33
CA GLN A 73 11.06 -8.75 -24.25
C GLN A 73 12.52 -8.88 -23.83
N PRO A 74 12.88 -8.51 -22.58
CA PRO A 74 14.25 -8.62 -22.09
C PRO A 74 14.78 -10.05 -22.13
N LYS A 75 16.09 -10.20 -22.40
CA LYS A 75 16.78 -11.47 -22.14
C LYS A 75 16.90 -11.67 -20.63
N THR A 76 16.61 -12.87 -20.15
CA THR A 76 16.55 -13.15 -18.71
C THR A 76 17.58 -14.17 -18.28
N ILE A 77 18.35 -13.81 -17.25
CA ILE A 77 19.34 -14.68 -16.62
C ILE A 77 19.09 -14.77 -15.12
N GLY A 78 19.39 -15.92 -14.54
CA GLY A 78 19.39 -16.13 -13.09
C GLY A 78 20.77 -16.59 -12.62
N GLY A 79 21.22 -16.08 -11.47
CA GLY A 79 22.56 -16.39 -11.01
C GLY A 79 23.06 -15.59 -9.82
N TRP A 80 24.35 -15.69 -9.56
CA TRP A 80 25.05 -14.96 -8.50
C TRP A 80 26.50 -14.65 -8.85
N ILE A 81 27.04 -13.61 -8.24
CA ILE A 81 28.45 -13.25 -8.33
C ILE A 81 29.30 -14.35 -7.67
N LYS A 82 30.44 -14.69 -8.30
CA LYS A 82 31.32 -15.77 -7.81
C LYS A 82 32.05 -15.42 -6.52
N ASP A 83 32.20 -14.13 -6.21
CA ASP A 83 32.69 -13.65 -4.93
C ASP A 83 31.63 -13.86 -3.83
N ASP A 84 31.84 -14.87 -3.00
CA ASP A 84 30.91 -15.24 -1.92
C ASP A 84 30.78 -14.15 -0.84
N SER A 85 31.80 -13.29 -0.66
CA SER A 85 31.74 -12.18 0.31
C SER A 85 30.80 -11.08 -0.18
N ILE A 86 30.91 -10.70 -1.46
CA ILE A 86 30.02 -9.74 -2.11
C ILE A 86 28.60 -10.30 -2.18
N ARG A 87 28.49 -11.59 -2.50
CA ARG A 87 27.20 -12.27 -2.51
C ARG A 87 26.56 -12.20 -1.12
N ALA A 88 27.27 -12.53 -0.05
CA ALA A 88 26.74 -12.52 1.32
C ALA A 88 26.23 -11.14 1.76
N ASP A 89 26.95 -10.06 1.43
CA ASP A 89 26.56 -8.68 1.77
C ASP A 89 25.47 -8.10 0.84
N SER A 90 25.14 -8.79 -0.24
CA SER A 90 24.06 -8.40 -1.17
C SER A 90 22.68 -8.91 -0.73
N SER A 91 21.61 -8.21 -1.08
CA SER A 91 20.23 -8.68 -0.76
C SER A 91 19.84 -9.99 -1.46
N SER A 92 20.50 -10.31 -2.58
CA SER A 92 20.22 -11.48 -3.40
C SER A 92 21.52 -12.14 -3.85
N GLY A 93 21.66 -12.51 -5.13
CA GLY A 93 22.90 -13.04 -5.71
C GLY A 93 23.98 -12.02 -6.08
N GLY A 94 23.80 -10.72 -5.81
CA GLY A 94 24.84 -9.70 -6.05
C GLY A 94 24.93 -9.11 -7.46
N ALA A 95 23.85 -9.15 -8.25
CA ALA A 95 23.83 -8.59 -9.61
C ALA A 95 24.14 -7.08 -9.65
N PHE A 96 23.66 -6.28 -8.69
CA PHE A 96 24.03 -4.86 -8.60
C PHE A 96 25.55 -4.67 -8.50
N SER A 97 26.19 -5.42 -7.59
CA SER A 97 27.63 -5.32 -7.37
C SER A 97 28.44 -5.77 -8.59
N LEU A 98 27.95 -6.75 -9.36
CA LEU A 98 28.60 -7.17 -10.61
C LEU A 98 28.81 -5.99 -11.56
N PHE A 99 27.74 -5.27 -11.87
CA PHE A 99 27.81 -4.12 -12.78
C PHE A 99 28.51 -2.92 -12.14
N ALA A 100 28.29 -2.67 -10.86
CA ALA A 100 28.90 -1.52 -10.19
C ALA A 100 30.42 -1.65 -10.02
N ASN A 101 30.93 -2.86 -9.74
CA ASN A 101 32.37 -3.11 -9.67
C ASN A 101 33.06 -2.80 -11.00
N TYR A 102 32.49 -3.23 -12.14
CA TYR A 102 33.03 -2.92 -13.46
C TYR A 102 33.22 -1.40 -13.66
N ILE A 103 32.24 -0.61 -13.23
CA ILE A 103 32.27 0.85 -13.37
C ILE A 103 33.40 1.44 -12.52
N LEU A 104 33.52 1.00 -11.27
CA LEU A 104 34.54 1.50 -10.32
C LEU A 104 35.95 1.06 -10.72
N GLU A 105 36.14 -0.16 -11.19
CA GLU A 105 37.42 -0.67 -11.72
C GLU A 105 37.88 0.13 -12.95
N ASN A 106 36.94 0.65 -13.73
CA ASN A 106 37.21 1.55 -14.85
C ASN A 106 37.23 3.04 -14.45
N LYS A 107 37.49 3.34 -13.16
CA LYS A 107 37.58 4.71 -12.60
C LYS A 107 36.32 5.56 -12.84
N GLY A 108 35.18 4.89 -12.99
CA GLY A 108 33.87 5.52 -13.13
C GLY A 108 33.26 5.95 -11.80
N ILE A 109 31.98 6.30 -11.86
CA ILE A 109 31.17 6.76 -10.73
C ILE A 109 29.90 5.91 -10.64
N VAL A 110 29.51 5.52 -9.42
CA VAL A 110 28.27 4.79 -9.18
C VAL A 110 27.35 5.60 -8.27
N PHE A 111 26.16 5.96 -8.77
CA PHE A 111 25.09 6.61 -8.01
C PHE A 111 24.07 5.59 -7.52
N GLY A 112 23.64 5.69 -6.27
CA GLY A 112 22.63 4.80 -5.70
C GLY A 112 22.15 5.20 -4.31
N ALA A 113 21.20 4.45 -3.76
CA ALA A 113 20.61 4.73 -2.45
C ALA A 113 21.46 4.19 -1.29
N SER A 114 21.76 5.07 -0.33
CA SER A 114 22.39 4.74 0.94
C SER A 114 21.46 5.09 2.11
N LEU A 115 21.56 4.33 3.20
CA LEU A 115 20.96 4.71 4.47
C LEU A 115 22.03 5.51 5.23
N CYS A 116 21.81 6.81 5.37
CA CYS A 116 22.74 7.71 6.04
C CYS A 116 22.71 7.52 7.57
N GLU A 117 23.67 8.14 8.26
CA GLU A 117 23.85 8.05 9.72
C GLU A 117 22.61 8.52 10.50
N ASP A 118 21.86 9.46 9.94
CA ASP A 118 20.60 9.98 10.50
C ASP A 118 19.37 9.09 10.20
N MET A 119 19.59 7.86 9.72
CA MET A 119 18.55 6.90 9.34
C MET A 119 17.64 7.37 8.20
N VAL A 120 18.07 8.36 7.42
CA VAL A 120 17.37 8.80 6.21
C VAL A 120 18.03 8.16 4.98
N VAL A 121 17.20 7.66 4.07
CA VAL A 121 17.70 7.13 2.81
C VAL A 121 17.96 8.29 1.85
N ARG A 122 19.18 8.40 1.33
CA ARG A 122 19.56 9.40 0.31
C ARG A 122 20.25 8.73 -0.86
N HIS A 123 20.07 9.29 -2.05
CA HIS A 123 20.95 8.95 -3.16
C HIS A 123 22.30 9.66 -2.96
N ILE A 124 23.39 8.90 -3.11
CA ILE A 124 24.77 9.39 -3.07
C ILE A 124 25.53 8.80 -4.25
N PHE A 125 26.79 9.21 -4.45
CA PHE A 125 27.71 8.53 -5.35
C PHE A 125 28.90 7.95 -4.59
N VAL A 126 29.55 6.97 -5.22
CA VAL A 126 30.83 6.40 -4.78
C VAL A 126 31.77 6.28 -5.97
N GLU A 127 33.07 6.45 -5.71
CA GLU A 127 34.15 6.37 -6.71
C GLU A 127 35.14 5.25 -6.41
N LYS A 128 35.01 4.60 -5.26
CA LYS A 128 35.93 3.58 -4.78
C LYS A 128 35.20 2.26 -4.50
N PRO A 129 35.77 1.10 -4.86
CA PRO A 129 35.15 -0.21 -4.60
C PRO A 129 34.77 -0.45 -3.13
N GLU A 130 35.55 0.06 -2.18
CA GLU A 130 35.35 -0.15 -0.75
C GLU A 130 34.06 0.54 -0.26
N ASP A 131 33.72 1.68 -0.86
CA ASP A 131 32.54 2.47 -0.55
C ASP A 131 31.25 1.86 -1.10
N LEU A 132 31.33 0.87 -2.00
CA LEU A 132 30.16 0.26 -2.63
C LEU A 132 29.22 -0.41 -1.62
N THR A 133 29.74 -0.83 -0.47
CA THR A 133 28.95 -1.36 0.67
C THR A 133 27.87 -0.39 1.13
N LYS A 134 28.08 0.93 1.01
CA LYS A 134 27.08 1.98 1.33
C LYS A 134 25.84 1.88 0.43
N LEU A 135 26.02 1.44 -0.81
CA LEU A 135 24.97 1.31 -1.82
C LEU A 135 24.34 -0.08 -1.86
N ARG A 136 25.04 -1.11 -1.36
CA ARG A 136 24.53 -2.50 -1.29
C ARG A 136 23.34 -2.64 -0.33
N GLY A 137 22.54 -3.67 -0.59
CA GLY A 137 21.38 -3.99 0.23
C GLY A 137 20.14 -3.17 -0.10
N SER A 138 18.97 -3.72 0.23
CA SER A 138 17.67 -3.08 0.01
C SER A 138 17.41 -2.02 1.08
N LYS A 139 16.94 -0.84 0.67
CA LYS A 139 16.48 0.22 1.57
C LYS A 139 14.98 0.43 1.35
N HIS A 140 14.15 -0.03 2.28
CA HIS A 140 12.70 0.06 2.17
C HIS A 140 12.21 1.38 2.77
N SER A 141 12.50 2.50 2.11
CA SER A 141 11.99 3.85 2.40
C SER A 141 12.20 4.72 1.15
N GLN A 142 11.47 5.84 1.01
CA GLN A 142 11.76 6.79 -0.07
C GLN A 142 13.17 7.35 0.11
N SER A 143 13.96 7.34 -0.96
CA SER A 143 15.24 8.05 -0.97
C SER A 143 15.08 9.52 -1.38
N VAL A 144 15.84 10.39 -0.72
CA VAL A 144 15.99 11.79 -1.12
C VAL A 144 16.97 11.87 -2.29
N ILE A 145 16.52 12.44 -3.41
CA ILE A 145 17.33 12.61 -4.62
C ILE A 145 18.26 13.82 -4.52
N GLY A 146 17.79 14.94 -3.95
CA GLY A 146 18.63 16.15 -3.82
C GLY A 146 19.00 16.74 -5.18
N ASN A 147 20.30 16.82 -5.46
CA ASN A 147 20.88 17.31 -6.72
C ASN A 147 21.57 16.19 -7.53
N ILE A 148 21.20 14.94 -7.30
CA ILE A 148 21.90 13.78 -7.88
C ILE A 148 21.76 13.74 -9.40
N TYR A 149 20.64 14.16 -10.00
CA TYR A 149 20.51 14.15 -11.46
C TYR A 149 21.44 15.17 -12.13
N SER A 150 21.58 16.36 -11.55
CA SER A 150 22.56 17.36 -12.02
C SER A 150 24.00 16.87 -11.87
N GLN A 151 24.33 16.16 -10.78
CA GLN A 151 25.65 15.55 -10.60
C GLN A 151 25.90 14.43 -11.61
N VAL A 152 24.91 13.58 -11.91
CA VAL A 152 25.00 12.57 -12.97
C VAL A 152 25.31 13.24 -14.30
N LYS A 153 24.53 14.27 -14.68
CA LYS A 153 24.74 15.00 -15.94
C LYS A 153 26.14 15.59 -16.01
N LYS A 154 26.61 16.22 -14.93
CA LYS A 154 27.97 16.78 -14.87
C LYS A 154 29.03 15.69 -15.08
N SER A 155 28.96 14.57 -14.36
CA SER A 155 29.91 13.46 -14.53
C SER A 155 29.92 12.91 -15.96
N LEU A 156 28.74 12.85 -16.60
CA LEU A 156 28.63 12.41 -17.99
C LEU A 156 29.24 13.42 -18.97
N ASP A 157 29.03 14.72 -18.75
CA ASP A 157 29.60 15.81 -19.54
C ASP A 157 31.13 15.87 -19.38
N ASP A 158 31.65 15.51 -18.20
CA ASP A 158 33.07 15.36 -17.91
C ASP A 158 33.67 14.06 -18.50
N GLY A 159 32.90 13.29 -19.28
CA GLY A 159 33.35 12.06 -19.95
C GLY A 159 33.55 10.86 -19.02
N ARG A 160 33.09 10.92 -17.77
CA ARG A 160 33.20 9.81 -16.81
C ARG A 160 32.25 8.67 -17.19
N LEU A 161 32.68 7.43 -16.94
CA LEU A 161 31.78 6.28 -16.98
C LEU A 161 30.88 6.30 -15.75
N VAL A 162 29.57 6.26 -15.93
CA VAL A 162 28.58 6.40 -14.86
C VAL A 162 27.65 5.19 -14.85
N LEU A 163 27.34 4.71 -13.64
CA LEU A 163 26.19 3.85 -13.38
C LEU A 163 25.23 4.53 -12.42
N PHE A 164 23.97 4.64 -12.81
CA PHE A 164 22.89 5.07 -11.93
C PHE A 164 22.01 3.88 -11.51
N SER A 165 21.76 3.74 -10.21
CA SER A 165 20.86 2.74 -9.64
C SER A 165 19.72 3.39 -8.88
N GLY A 166 18.48 2.99 -9.18
CA GLY A 166 17.31 3.55 -8.52
C GLY A 166 16.05 2.70 -8.69
N THR A 167 14.96 3.13 -8.06
CA THR A 167 13.64 2.57 -8.37
C THR A 167 13.28 2.86 -9.84
N PRO A 168 12.37 2.08 -10.45
CA PRO A 168 11.93 2.32 -11.84
C PRO A 168 11.50 3.77 -12.12
N CYS A 169 10.80 4.41 -11.18
CA CYS A 169 10.39 5.81 -11.32
C CYS A 169 11.54 6.82 -11.20
N GLN A 170 12.61 6.48 -10.46
CA GLN A 170 13.81 7.32 -10.33
C GLN A 170 14.72 7.17 -11.56
N ALA A 171 14.83 5.96 -12.12
CA ALA A 171 15.56 5.72 -13.36
C ALA A 171 14.89 6.48 -14.53
N ALA A 172 13.56 6.34 -14.67
CA ALA A 172 12.79 7.14 -15.62
C ALA A 172 12.90 8.64 -15.37
N GLY A 173 12.94 9.07 -14.11
CA GLY A 173 13.14 10.47 -13.73
C GLY A 173 14.50 11.03 -14.16
N LEU A 174 15.58 10.26 -14.02
CA LEU A 174 16.90 10.63 -14.51
C LEU A 174 16.91 10.74 -16.04
N CYS A 175 16.43 9.71 -16.74
CA CYS A 175 16.42 9.72 -18.20
C CYS A 175 15.60 10.89 -18.75
N SER A 176 14.44 11.19 -18.16
CA SER A 176 13.62 12.33 -18.54
C SER A 176 14.31 13.68 -18.24
N TYR A 177 15.06 13.78 -17.14
CA TYR A 177 15.88 14.96 -16.82
C TYR A 177 17.03 15.17 -17.83
N LEU A 178 17.66 14.09 -18.28
CA LEU A 178 18.74 14.12 -19.28
C LEU A 178 18.23 14.44 -20.70
N GLY A 179 16.93 14.28 -20.94
CA GLY A 179 16.27 14.53 -22.22
C GLY A 179 16.70 13.53 -23.31
N ASN A 180 16.62 13.94 -24.56
CA ASN A 180 16.87 13.07 -25.71
C ASN A 180 18.36 12.87 -26.05
N ARG A 181 19.27 13.41 -25.23
CA ARG A 181 20.71 13.25 -25.48
C ARG A 181 21.13 11.82 -25.15
N LYS A 182 21.76 11.15 -26.12
CA LYS A 182 22.36 9.83 -25.92
C LYS A 182 23.68 9.96 -25.16
N TYR A 183 23.85 9.13 -24.13
CA TYR A 183 25.07 9.04 -23.33
C TYR A 183 25.63 7.62 -23.37
N ASP A 184 26.66 7.40 -24.19
CA ASP A 184 27.33 6.08 -24.31
C ASP A 184 28.13 5.70 -23.05
N ASN A 185 28.38 6.67 -22.16
CA ASN A 185 29.04 6.52 -20.87
C ASN A 185 28.06 6.40 -19.68
N LEU A 186 26.75 6.28 -19.90
CA LEU A 186 25.74 6.09 -18.83
C LEU A 186 25.11 4.70 -18.86
N TYR A 187 25.32 3.88 -17.84
CA TYR A 187 24.51 2.70 -17.59
C TYR A 187 23.42 2.97 -16.56
N VAL A 188 22.23 2.41 -16.74
CA VAL A 188 21.12 2.55 -15.79
C VAL A 188 20.63 1.18 -15.32
N ILE A 189 20.54 1.02 -13.99
CA ILE A 189 19.97 -0.16 -13.33
C ILE A 189 18.72 0.25 -12.56
N ASP A 190 17.59 -0.39 -12.86
CA ASP A 190 16.42 -0.40 -11.98
C ASP A 190 16.22 -1.79 -11.36
N PHE A 191 15.22 -1.91 -10.51
CA PHE A 191 14.87 -3.18 -9.87
C PHE A 191 13.37 -3.38 -9.80
N ILE A 192 12.94 -4.64 -9.68
CA ILE A 192 11.52 -4.96 -9.46
C ILE A 192 11.10 -4.38 -8.11
N CYS A 193 10.34 -3.28 -8.19
CA CYS A 193 9.91 -2.51 -7.03
C CYS A 193 8.48 -2.91 -6.64
N HIS A 194 8.31 -3.36 -5.40
CA HIS A 194 7.00 -3.65 -4.82
C HIS A 194 6.18 -2.36 -4.63
N GLY A 195 6.80 -1.39 -3.95
CA GLY A 195 6.28 -0.06 -3.64
C GLY A 195 7.23 0.66 -2.66
N ILE A 196 7.00 1.95 -2.43
CA ILE A 196 7.84 2.78 -1.55
C ILE A 196 7.09 3.03 -0.24
N PRO A 197 7.54 2.50 0.91
CA PRO A 197 6.93 2.80 2.21
C PRO A 197 7.31 4.19 2.73
N SER A 198 6.51 4.71 3.67
CA SER A 198 6.65 6.05 4.24
C SER A 198 7.94 6.25 5.06
N PRO A 199 8.77 7.27 4.72
CA PRO A 199 9.91 7.69 5.54
C PRO A 199 9.54 8.08 6.97
N LYS A 200 8.42 8.77 7.17
CA LYS A 200 7.97 9.19 8.50
C LYS A 200 7.52 8.03 9.36
N VAL A 201 6.91 7.00 8.76
CA VAL A 201 6.61 5.74 9.46
C VAL A 201 7.90 5.02 9.80
N PHE A 202 8.91 5.01 8.92
CA PHE A 202 10.23 4.44 9.22
C PHE A 202 10.92 5.16 10.39
N ALA A 203 10.95 6.50 10.38
CA ALA A 203 11.49 7.27 11.49
C ALA A 203 10.78 6.97 12.83
N SER A 204 9.45 6.83 12.80
CA SER A 204 8.67 6.44 13.98
C SER A 204 8.96 5.01 14.44
N TYR A 205 9.27 4.11 13.50
CA TYR A 205 9.71 2.76 13.80
C TYR A 205 11.10 2.74 14.45
N ILE A 206 12.05 3.54 13.94
CA ILE A 206 13.37 3.71 14.57
C ILE A 206 13.22 4.22 16.00
N ALA A 207 12.44 5.29 16.22
CA ALA A 207 12.19 5.82 17.56
C ALA A 207 11.54 4.78 18.51
N TYR A 208 10.58 4.00 18.00
CA TYR A 208 10.00 2.89 18.76
C TYR A 208 11.04 1.81 19.11
N MET A 209 11.94 1.50 18.20
CA MET A 209 12.99 0.51 18.43
C MET A 209 14.03 1.03 19.42
N GLU A 210 14.43 2.30 19.35
CA GLU A 210 15.29 2.96 20.36
C GLU A 210 14.68 2.87 21.76
N ASP A 211 13.39 3.17 21.90
CA ASP A 211 12.69 3.03 23.19
C ASP A 211 12.62 1.57 23.66
N LYS A 212 12.47 0.61 22.75
CA LYS A 212 12.42 -0.82 23.07
C LYS A 212 13.78 -1.36 23.52
N VAL A 213 14.86 -0.95 22.87
CA VAL A 213 16.23 -1.42 23.20
C VAL A 213 16.92 -0.54 24.25
N LYS A 214 16.34 0.62 24.57
CA LYS A 214 16.89 1.62 25.50
C LYS A 214 18.29 2.11 25.11
N ASP A 215 18.51 2.23 23.80
CA ASP A 215 19.78 2.70 23.22
C ASP A 215 19.53 3.35 21.85
N LYS A 216 20.47 4.19 21.41
CA LYS A 216 20.43 4.84 20.10
C LYS A 216 20.75 3.86 18.97
N ILE A 217 20.01 3.96 17.88
CA ILE A 217 20.26 3.13 16.69
C ILE A 217 21.24 3.87 15.78
N VAL A 218 22.37 3.24 15.50
CA VAL A 218 23.45 3.80 14.65
C VAL A 218 23.66 3.01 13.37
N GLY A 219 23.01 1.85 13.23
CA GLY A 219 23.04 1.07 11.99
C GLY A 219 21.78 0.24 11.81
N PHE A 220 21.34 0.11 10.56
CA PHE A 220 20.15 -0.65 10.23
C PHE A 220 20.31 -1.36 8.88
N LYS A 221 20.09 -2.68 8.85
CA LYS A 221 19.95 -3.46 7.62
C LYS A 221 18.54 -4.02 7.55
N PHE A 222 17.77 -3.58 6.55
CA PHE A 222 16.40 -4.06 6.31
C PHE A 222 16.33 -5.57 6.05
N ARG A 223 17.42 -6.12 5.48
CA ARG A 223 17.52 -7.53 5.11
C ARG A 223 18.90 -8.05 5.46
N SER A 224 18.94 -9.17 6.18
CA SER A 224 20.14 -9.98 6.41
C SER A 224 19.87 -11.45 6.10
N LYS A 225 20.86 -12.06 5.44
CA LYS A 225 20.87 -13.47 5.04
C LYS A 225 21.58 -14.39 6.04
N ASP A 226 21.97 -13.90 7.22
CA ASP A 226 22.81 -14.66 8.19
C ASP A 226 22.25 -16.05 8.60
N LYS A 227 20.95 -16.30 8.43
CA LYS A 227 20.37 -17.64 8.69
C LYS A 227 20.15 -18.46 7.43
N LYS A 228 19.62 -17.84 6.36
CA LYS A 228 19.37 -18.40 5.03
C LYS A 228 18.64 -17.35 4.20
N TRP A 229 18.92 -17.30 2.91
CA TRP A 229 18.07 -16.60 1.95
C TRP A 229 16.90 -17.50 1.56
N HIS A 230 15.68 -16.96 1.54
CA HIS A 230 14.48 -17.74 1.26
C HIS A 230 13.81 -17.32 -0.07
N PRO A 231 13.52 -18.28 -0.98
CA PRO A 231 12.97 -18.00 -2.32
C PRO A 231 11.48 -17.60 -2.31
N MET A 232 10.86 -17.56 -1.13
CA MET A 232 9.50 -17.03 -0.91
C MET A 232 9.49 -15.65 -0.25
N GLY A 233 10.65 -14.97 -0.23
CA GLY A 233 10.79 -13.59 0.20
C GLY A 233 10.82 -13.35 1.70
N LEU A 234 10.66 -12.07 2.04
CA LEU A 234 10.82 -11.49 3.37
C LEU A 234 9.92 -12.10 4.45
N SER A 235 8.83 -12.77 4.06
CA SER A 235 7.89 -13.40 4.98
C SER A 235 8.50 -14.56 5.78
N PHE A 236 9.57 -15.19 5.29
CA PHE A 236 10.05 -16.47 5.84
C PHE A 236 11.58 -16.62 6.02
N GLY A 237 12.41 -15.69 5.52
CA GLY A 237 13.88 -15.85 5.52
C GLY A 237 14.63 -14.70 6.18
N ASP A 238 14.67 -13.55 5.50
CA ASP A 238 15.55 -12.45 5.85
C ASP A 238 15.05 -11.68 7.08
N GLY A 239 15.97 -11.37 8.00
CA GLY A 239 15.66 -10.58 9.20
C GLY A 239 16.24 -9.17 9.13
N THR A 240 15.69 -8.26 9.93
CA THR A 240 16.25 -6.93 10.16
C THR A 240 17.41 -7.02 11.15
N ILE A 241 18.51 -6.34 10.86
CA ILE A 241 19.61 -6.11 11.82
C ILE A 241 19.58 -4.66 12.27
N ILE A 242 19.67 -4.44 13.57
CA ILE A 242 19.80 -3.14 14.21
C ILE A 242 21.11 -3.14 14.99
N LYS A 243 21.94 -2.13 14.77
CA LYS A 243 23.15 -1.87 15.54
C LYS A 243 22.92 -0.65 16.42
N THR A 244 23.26 -0.77 17.69
CA THR A 244 23.09 0.31 18.67
C THR A 244 24.41 1.01 18.97
N ALA A 245 24.33 2.21 19.55
CA ALA A 245 25.50 3.02 19.89
C ALA A 245 26.43 2.31 20.89
N SER A 246 25.89 1.50 21.79
CA SER A 246 26.68 0.68 22.72
C SER A 246 27.37 -0.53 22.05
N GLY A 247 27.24 -0.70 20.73
CA GLY A 247 27.79 -1.84 19.99
C GLY A 247 26.93 -3.10 19.98
N ASN A 248 25.73 -3.07 20.59
CA ASN A 248 24.84 -4.22 20.58
C ASN A 248 24.23 -4.44 19.18
N THR A 249 24.08 -5.71 18.80
CA THR A 249 23.40 -6.10 17.56
C THR A 249 22.10 -6.81 17.89
N VAL A 250 20.98 -6.18 17.56
CA VAL A 250 19.63 -6.72 17.74
C VAL A 250 19.11 -7.25 16.40
N ARG A 251 18.61 -8.49 16.41
CA ARG A 251 17.97 -9.10 15.25
C ARG A 251 16.47 -9.17 15.44
N GLN A 252 15.71 -8.58 14.52
CA GLN A 252 14.28 -8.84 14.44
C GLN A 252 14.01 -10.10 13.61
N SER A 253 12.99 -10.85 14.02
CA SER A 253 12.55 -12.02 13.26
C SER A 253 11.98 -11.61 11.90
N PRO A 254 12.07 -12.47 10.86
CA PRO A 254 11.65 -12.14 9.49
C PRO A 254 10.20 -11.68 9.37
N GLY A 255 9.94 -10.84 8.36
CA GLY A 255 8.62 -10.62 7.79
C GLY A 255 7.56 -10.10 8.77
N LEU A 256 6.53 -10.92 9.02
CA LEU A 256 5.31 -10.55 9.76
C LEU A 256 5.53 -10.28 11.25
N LYS A 257 6.74 -10.50 11.78
CA LYS A 257 7.09 -10.20 13.18
C LYS A 257 7.73 -8.82 13.36
N ASP A 258 8.24 -8.22 12.29
CA ASP A 258 8.72 -6.84 12.28
C ASP A 258 7.54 -5.92 11.88
N PRO A 259 7.07 -5.00 12.76
CA PRO A 259 5.91 -4.16 12.48
C PRO A 259 6.06 -3.29 11.23
N TYR A 260 7.26 -2.79 10.97
CA TYR A 260 7.52 -1.96 9.80
C TYR A 260 7.43 -2.77 8.51
N MET A 261 8.12 -3.92 8.49
CA MET A 261 8.05 -4.84 7.35
C MET A 261 6.65 -5.38 7.14
N MET A 262 5.89 -5.60 8.22
CA MET A 262 4.49 -6.00 8.13
C MET A 262 3.62 -4.91 7.51
N GLY A 263 3.78 -3.65 7.91
CA GLY A 263 3.08 -2.53 7.28
C GLY A 263 3.40 -2.39 5.80
N PHE A 264 4.67 -2.63 5.43
CA PHE A 264 5.16 -2.62 4.05
C PHE A 264 4.56 -3.78 3.22
N LEU A 265 4.66 -5.02 3.70
CA LEU A 265 4.19 -6.23 3.01
C LEU A 265 2.66 -6.38 3.00
N ASP A 266 1.95 -5.72 3.92
CA ASP A 266 0.49 -5.57 3.87
C ASP A 266 0.04 -4.39 3.00
N ASP A 267 0.96 -3.71 2.32
CA ASP A 267 0.67 -2.57 1.44
C ASP A 267 -0.04 -1.41 2.17
N THR A 268 0.09 -1.29 3.49
CA THR A 268 -0.65 -0.30 4.31
C THR A 268 0.05 1.06 4.35
N ILE A 269 1.39 1.08 4.20
CA ILE A 269 2.21 2.29 4.39
C ILE A 269 2.90 2.77 3.12
N LEU A 270 2.44 2.31 1.94
CA LEU A 270 3.03 2.67 0.65
C LEU A 270 2.59 4.06 0.19
N ARG A 271 3.42 4.70 -0.64
CA ARG A 271 3.10 5.92 -1.40
C ARG A 271 1.89 5.70 -2.29
N ASP A 272 1.02 6.69 -2.41
CA ASP A 272 -0.23 6.58 -3.18
C ASP A 272 0.00 6.21 -4.65
N SER A 273 1.03 6.78 -5.31
CA SER A 273 1.38 6.45 -6.69
C SER A 273 1.84 4.99 -6.88
N CYS A 274 2.21 4.26 -5.82
CA CYS A 274 2.67 2.87 -5.94
C CYS A 274 1.53 1.88 -6.19
N TYR A 275 0.28 2.25 -5.89
CA TYR A 275 -0.90 1.42 -6.17
C TYR A 275 -1.33 1.47 -7.64
N GLU A 276 -0.88 2.48 -8.37
CA GLU A 276 -1.17 2.74 -9.78
C GLU A 276 0.13 3.15 -10.51
N CYS A 277 1.22 2.43 -10.20
CA CYS A 277 2.55 2.78 -10.66
C CYS A 277 2.67 2.65 -12.19
N ARG A 278 2.97 3.77 -12.84
CA ARG A 278 3.18 3.86 -14.31
C ARG A 278 4.46 3.20 -14.82
N PHE A 279 5.37 2.81 -13.91
CA PHE A 279 6.69 2.25 -14.25
C PHE A 279 6.78 0.73 -14.08
N LYS A 280 5.65 0.08 -13.78
CA LYS A 280 5.52 -1.38 -13.81
C LYS A 280 5.10 -1.80 -15.21
N VAL A 281 6.02 -1.63 -16.16
CA VAL A 281 5.83 -1.87 -17.59
C VAL A 281 7.06 -2.57 -18.16
N VAL A 282 6.84 -3.29 -19.25
CA VAL A 282 7.86 -3.87 -20.13
C VAL A 282 7.39 -3.56 -21.56
N PRO A 283 8.27 -3.14 -22.49
CA PRO A 283 9.72 -2.96 -22.33
C PRO A 283 10.13 -1.79 -21.40
N LYS A 284 11.41 -1.80 -20.99
CA LYS A 284 12.02 -0.82 -20.09
C LYS A 284 12.90 0.15 -20.89
N TYR A 285 12.33 1.26 -21.32
CA TYR A 285 13.01 2.24 -22.18
C TYR A 285 14.07 3.12 -21.51
N TYR A 286 14.15 3.09 -20.18
CA TYR A 286 14.98 3.99 -19.37
C TYR A 286 16.04 3.25 -18.54
N SER A 287 16.19 1.93 -18.73
CA SER A 287 17.06 1.09 -17.90
C SER A 287 17.71 0.00 -18.74
N ASP A 288 19.02 -0.19 -18.62
CA ASP A 288 19.74 -1.28 -19.29
C ASP A 288 19.52 -2.62 -18.59
N PHE A 289 19.30 -2.58 -17.27
CA PHE A 289 19.13 -3.77 -16.44
C PHE A 289 18.00 -3.60 -15.44
N THR A 290 17.09 -4.58 -15.38
CA THR A 290 16.18 -4.72 -14.23
C THR A 290 16.68 -5.87 -13.36
N ILE A 291 17.05 -5.62 -12.11
CA ILE A 291 17.45 -6.68 -11.17
C ILE A 291 16.31 -7.04 -10.19
N ALA A 292 16.28 -8.28 -9.74
CA ALA A 292 15.30 -8.76 -8.78
C ALA A 292 15.82 -9.93 -7.95
N ASP A 293 15.10 -10.25 -6.89
CA ASP A 293 15.20 -11.56 -6.26
C ASP A 293 14.59 -12.64 -7.17
N PHE A 294 15.22 -13.81 -7.24
CA PHE A 294 14.69 -14.91 -8.03
C PHE A 294 13.61 -15.71 -7.26
N TRP A 295 12.41 -15.13 -7.16
CA TRP A 295 11.29 -15.77 -6.46
C TRP A 295 10.87 -17.11 -7.08
N GLY A 296 10.73 -18.12 -6.22
CA GLY A 296 10.35 -19.47 -6.62
C GLY A 296 11.46 -20.27 -7.32
N VAL A 297 12.71 -19.79 -7.32
CA VAL A 297 13.87 -20.46 -7.97
C VAL A 297 14.02 -21.92 -7.55
N ASN A 298 13.79 -22.24 -6.28
CA ASN A 298 13.84 -23.61 -5.75
C ASN A 298 12.86 -24.59 -6.42
N LYS A 299 11.81 -24.09 -7.06
CA LYS A 299 10.84 -24.90 -7.82
C LYS A 299 11.07 -24.81 -9.32
N SER A 300 11.41 -23.62 -9.83
CA SER A 300 11.51 -23.39 -11.27
C SER A 300 12.87 -23.73 -11.87
N TYR A 301 13.95 -23.55 -11.12
CA TYR A 301 15.34 -23.78 -11.50
C TYR A 301 16.14 -24.22 -10.26
N PRO A 302 15.91 -25.44 -9.73
CA PRO A 302 16.52 -25.91 -8.48
C PRO A 302 18.05 -25.84 -8.45
N GLU A 303 18.70 -25.94 -9.61
CA GLU A 303 20.15 -25.82 -9.75
C GLU A 303 20.68 -24.40 -9.50
N LEU A 304 19.82 -23.40 -9.56
CA LEU A 304 20.12 -22.00 -9.22
C LEU A 304 19.76 -21.69 -7.75
N PHE A 305 19.62 -22.71 -6.90
CA PHE A 305 19.23 -22.54 -5.50
C PHE A 305 20.14 -23.31 -4.53
N ASP A 306 20.99 -22.57 -3.82
CA ASP A 306 21.88 -23.07 -2.76
C ASP A 306 21.59 -22.43 -1.38
N GLY A 307 20.54 -21.61 -1.29
CA GLY A 307 20.16 -20.89 -0.07
C GLY A 307 21.03 -19.68 0.31
N LYS A 308 22.04 -19.31 -0.50
CA LYS A 308 22.90 -18.13 -0.27
C LYS A 308 22.43 -16.85 -0.99
N GLY A 309 21.45 -17.00 -1.90
CA GLY A 309 20.78 -15.90 -2.59
C GLY A 309 21.04 -15.89 -4.09
N THR A 310 19.98 -15.74 -4.88
CA THR A 310 20.04 -15.84 -6.34
C THR A 310 19.32 -14.64 -6.94
N SER A 311 20.06 -13.86 -7.73
CA SER A 311 19.49 -12.73 -8.46
C SER A 311 18.81 -13.22 -9.73
N LEU A 312 17.74 -12.54 -10.11
CA LEU A 312 17.18 -12.54 -11.44
C LEU A 312 17.56 -11.22 -12.12
N VAL A 313 18.01 -11.27 -13.37
CA VAL A 313 18.41 -10.09 -14.14
C VAL A 313 17.69 -10.11 -15.49
N PHE A 314 17.00 -9.02 -15.79
CA PHE A 314 16.44 -8.72 -17.11
C PHE A 314 17.43 -7.78 -17.80
N LEU A 315 18.02 -8.23 -18.90
CA LEU A 315 18.89 -7.46 -19.77
C LEU A 315 17.97 -6.77 -20.77
N ASN A 316 17.68 -5.49 -20.55
CA ASN A 316 16.62 -4.75 -21.25
C ASN A 316 17.11 -4.20 -22.60
N SER A 317 18.42 -4.00 -22.78
CA SER A 317 19.01 -3.42 -23.98
C SER A 317 20.17 -4.26 -24.53
N GLU A 318 20.50 -4.09 -25.81
CA GLU A 318 21.69 -4.65 -26.44
C GLU A 318 22.95 -4.20 -25.71
N ARG A 319 23.01 -2.92 -25.33
CA ARG A 319 24.13 -2.36 -24.58
C ARG A 319 24.30 -3.04 -23.21
N GLY A 320 23.18 -3.30 -22.52
CA GLY A 320 23.19 -4.06 -21.26
C GLY A 320 23.66 -5.49 -21.47
N TYR A 321 23.17 -6.16 -22.52
CA TYR A 321 23.57 -7.51 -22.89
C TYR A 321 25.06 -7.63 -23.22
N GLU A 322 25.61 -6.69 -23.99
CA GLU A 322 27.03 -6.66 -24.35
C GLU A 322 27.93 -6.37 -23.13
N LEU A 323 27.48 -5.51 -22.20
CA LEU A 323 28.20 -5.36 -20.92
C LEU A 323 28.19 -6.67 -20.13
N PHE A 324 27.03 -7.34 -20.00
CA PHE A 324 26.95 -8.61 -19.29
C PHE A 324 27.88 -9.68 -19.90
N LYS A 325 27.99 -9.77 -21.23
CA LYS A 325 28.91 -10.71 -21.90
C LYS A 325 30.36 -10.53 -21.47
N LYS A 326 30.81 -9.29 -21.22
CA LYS A 326 32.16 -8.99 -20.70
C LYS A 326 32.35 -9.42 -19.25
N LEU A 327 31.25 -9.50 -18.49
CA LEU A 327 31.24 -9.78 -17.04
C LEU A 327 30.85 -11.22 -16.69
N LYS A 328 30.47 -12.04 -17.68
CA LYS A 328 29.94 -13.39 -17.49
C LYS A 328 30.87 -14.30 -16.69
N ASP A 329 32.19 -14.11 -16.78
CA ASP A 329 33.17 -14.94 -16.08
C ASP A 329 33.22 -14.65 -14.58
N TYR A 330 32.68 -13.52 -14.12
CA TYR A 330 32.56 -13.16 -12.70
C TYR A 330 31.21 -13.57 -12.08
N PHE A 331 30.30 -14.11 -12.89
CA PHE A 331 28.92 -14.41 -12.49
C PHE A 331 28.56 -15.86 -12.86
N PHE A 332 28.18 -16.68 -11.88
CA PHE A 332 27.58 -17.97 -12.18
C PHE A 332 26.14 -17.74 -12.64
N TYR A 333 25.77 -18.21 -13.83
CA TYR A 333 24.44 -17.96 -14.38
C TYR A 333 23.89 -19.08 -15.25
N LYS A 334 22.58 -19.03 -15.44
CA LYS A 334 21.88 -19.67 -16.54
C LYS A 334 20.90 -18.70 -17.18
N GLU A 335 20.66 -18.88 -18.47
CA GLU A 335 19.51 -18.30 -19.13
C GLU A 335 18.23 -18.95 -18.59
N VAL A 336 17.20 -18.13 -18.39
CA VAL A 336 15.91 -18.56 -17.85
C VAL A 336 14.77 -17.99 -18.67
N ASP A 337 13.62 -18.64 -18.65
CA ASP A 337 12.46 -18.24 -19.45
C ASP A 337 11.76 -17.02 -18.84
N TYR A 338 11.63 -15.96 -19.64
CA TYR A 338 10.98 -14.70 -19.24
C TYR A 338 9.55 -14.92 -18.72
N ASN A 339 8.75 -15.74 -19.41
CA ASN A 339 7.35 -15.98 -19.07
C ASN A 339 7.19 -16.70 -17.73
N LYS A 340 8.10 -17.61 -17.41
CA LYS A 340 8.12 -18.36 -16.14
C LYS A 340 8.52 -17.45 -14.98
N VAL A 341 9.55 -16.63 -15.15
CA VAL A 341 10.10 -15.78 -14.08
C VAL A 341 9.26 -14.53 -13.82
N SER A 342 8.65 -13.94 -14.86
CA SER A 342 7.75 -12.79 -14.73
C SER A 342 6.47 -13.12 -13.96
N LYS A 343 5.89 -14.31 -14.17
CA LYS A 343 4.73 -14.81 -13.38
C LYS A 343 5.00 -14.90 -11.88
N ARG A 344 6.26 -15.16 -11.49
CA ARG A 344 6.69 -15.22 -10.08
C ARG A 344 7.08 -13.84 -9.53
N ASN A 345 7.26 -12.86 -10.39
CA ASN A 345 7.61 -11.48 -10.06
C ASN A 345 6.54 -10.50 -10.61
N PRO A 346 5.28 -10.56 -10.13
CA PRO A 346 4.19 -9.77 -10.69
C PRO A 346 4.41 -8.26 -10.59
N SER A 347 5.23 -7.79 -9.65
CA SER A 347 5.61 -6.38 -9.52
C SER A 347 6.43 -5.84 -10.71
N LEU A 348 6.85 -6.68 -11.65
CA LEU A 348 7.42 -6.24 -12.93
C LEU A 348 6.40 -5.44 -13.75
N THR A 349 5.16 -5.91 -13.80
CA THR A 349 4.10 -5.37 -14.67
C THR A 349 2.81 -4.98 -13.94
N THR A 350 2.68 -5.33 -12.66
CA THR A 350 1.42 -5.19 -11.92
C THR A 350 1.61 -4.42 -10.61
N SER A 351 0.80 -3.38 -10.43
CA SER A 351 0.75 -2.62 -9.18
C SER A 351 0.03 -3.39 -8.08
N VAL A 352 0.47 -3.15 -6.83
CA VAL A 352 -0.16 -3.77 -5.66
C VAL A 352 -1.52 -3.13 -5.41
N LYS A 353 -2.45 -3.89 -4.80
CA LYS A 353 -3.79 -3.37 -4.53
C LYS A 353 -3.77 -2.46 -3.31
N LYS A 354 -4.43 -1.30 -3.41
CA LYS A 354 -4.54 -0.36 -2.30
C LYS A 354 -5.19 -1.00 -1.07
N ASN A 355 -4.44 -1.05 0.04
CA ASN A 355 -4.97 -1.61 1.27
C ASN A 355 -6.11 -0.74 1.81
N SER A 356 -7.27 -1.36 2.04
CA SER A 356 -8.46 -0.69 2.58
C SER A 356 -8.24 0.03 3.93
N ARG A 357 -7.22 -0.37 4.70
CA ARG A 357 -6.87 0.21 6.00
C ARG A 357 -5.92 1.40 5.91
N ARG A 358 -5.25 1.65 4.77
CA ARG A 358 -4.25 2.73 4.61
C ARG A 358 -4.77 4.08 5.11
N LYS A 359 -5.92 4.54 4.60
CA LYS A 359 -6.50 5.84 4.98
C LYS A 359 -6.77 5.93 6.49
N SER A 360 -7.23 4.85 7.10
CA SER A 360 -7.44 4.80 8.56
C SER A 360 -6.12 4.74 9.33
N PHE A 361 -5.11 4.05 8.80
CA PHE A 361 -3.78 3.98 9.38
C PHE A 361 -3.17 5.40 9.45
N PHE A 362 -3.07 6.11 8.33
CA PHE A 362 -2.45 7.45 8.32
C PHE A 362 -3.23 8.49 9.14
N ARG A 363 -4.57 8.46 9.12
CA ARG A 363 -5.40 9.29 10.01
C ARG A 363 -5.11 9.03 11.50
N ASP A 364 -4.92 7.77 11.86
CA ASP A 364 -4.62 7.40 13.25
C ASP A 364 -3.14 7.69 13.59
N PHE A 365 -2.23 7.57 12.61
CA PHE A 365 -0.80 7.84 12.74
C PHE A 365 -0.49 9.31 13.05
N GLU A 366 -1.26 10.24 12.50
CA GLU A 366 -1.16 11.66 12.85
C GLU A 366 -1.47 11.96 14.32
N LYS A 367 -2.23 11.09 15.00
CA LYS A 367 -2.83 11.38 16.31
C LYS A 367 -2.33 10.49 17.43
N LYS A 368 -1.64 9.41 17.11
CA LYS A 368 -1.30 8.35 18.06
C LYS A 368 0.15 7.94 17.90
N PRO A 369 0.83 7.59 19.00
CA PRO A 369 2.18 7.05 18.93
C PRO A 369 2.19 5.72 18.16
N PHE A 370 3.29 5.47 17.45
CA PHE A 370 3.46 4.29 16.60
C PHE A 370 3.17 2.97 17.33
N SER A 371 3.59 2.86 18.60
CA SER A 371 3.36 1.67 19.45
C SER A 371 1.88 1.25 19.56
N LYS A 372 0.95 2.22 19.60
CA LYS A 372 -0.50 1.95 19.64
C LYS A 372 -1.08 1.51 18.30
N LEU A 373 -0.38 1.77 17.19
CA LEU A 373 -0.81 1.41 15.84
C LEU A 373 -0.39 -0.02 15.47
N ILE A 374 0.72 -0.51 16.03
CA ILE A 374 1.26 -1.84 15.76
C ILE A 374 0.18 -2.90 15.95
N TRP A 375 -0.46 -2.94 17.12
CA TRP A 375 -1.46 -3.96 17.43
C TRP A 375 -2.64 -3.94 16.46
N ARG A 376 -3.07 -2.75 16.02
CA ARG A 376 -4.26 -2.56 15.19
C ARG A 376 -4.02 -2.78 13.68
N TYR A 377 -2.83 -2.45 13.18
CA TYR A 377 -2.57 -2.42 11.74
C TYR A 377 -1.42 -3.33 11.31
N MET A 378 -0.42 -3.56 12.17
CA MET A 378 0.87 -4.17 11.85
C MET A 378 1.18 -5.36 12.77
N SER A 379 0.16 -6.14 13.12
CA SER A 379 0.31 -7.36 13.91
C SER A 379 -0.23 -8.59 13.16
N PRO A 380 0.37 -9.79 13.31
CA PRO A 380 -0.12 -11.03 12.71
C PRO A 380 -1.62 -11.26 12.98
N PHE A 381 -2.05 -10.96 14.21
CA PHE A 381 -3.45 -11.01 14.61
C PHE A 381 -4.33 -10.07 13.78
N SER A 382 -3.96 -8.79 13.67
CA SER A 382 -4.75 -7.81 12.90
C SER A 382 -4.85 -8.17 11.41
N TRP A 383 -3.78 -8.73 10.85
CA TRP A 383 -3.74 -9.20 9.48
C TRP A 383 -4.60 -10.44 9.27
N PHE A 384 -4.51 -11.42 10.18
CA PHE A 384 -5.35 -12.61 10.14
C PHE A 384 -6.84 -12.24 10.23
N ILE A 385 -7.22 -11.39 11.19
CA ILE A 385 -8.60 -10.93 11.35
C ILE A 385 -9.09 -10.22 10.08
N HIS A 386 -8.29 -9.30 9.51
CA HIS A 386 -8.70 -8.57 8.32
C HIS A 386 -8.80 -9.45 7.07
N LYS A 387 -7.81 -10.31 6.83
CA LYS A 387 -7.81 -11.23 5.68
C LYS A 387 -8.87 -12.31 5.80
N SER A 388 -9.06 -12.89 6.99
CA SER A 388 -10.10 -13.90 7.25
C SER A 388 -11.49 -13.31 7.04
N LEU A 389 -11.81 -12.16 7.66
CA LEU A 389 -13.10 -11.48 7.47
C LEU A 389 -13.33 -11.08 6.00
N GLY A 390 -12.28 -10.63 5.31
CA GLY A 390 -12.36 -10.29 3.88
C GLY A 390 -12.59 -11.51 2.97
N THR A 391 -11.97 -12.65 3.29
CA THR A 391 -12.08 -13.88 2.52
C THR A 391 -13.43 -14.55 2.73
N SER A 392 -13.88 -14.67 3.98
CA SER A 392 -15.21 -15.18 4.32
C SER A 392 -16.32 -14.34 3.70
N TRP A 393 -16.18 -13.00 3.69
CA TRP A 393 -17.14 -12.13 3.02
C TRP A 393 -17.20 -12.37 1.51
N LYS A 394 -16.06 -12.53 0.83
CA LYS A 394 -16.04 -12.82 -0.62
C LYS A 394 -16.68 -14.16 -0.95
N ILE A 395 -16.46 -15.18 -0.12
CA ILE A 395 -17.10 -16.50 -0.27
C ILE A 395 -18.61 -16.35 -0.11
N ILE A 396 -19.08 -15.66 0.94
CA ILE A 396 -20.49 -15.37 1.17
C ILE A 396 -21.09 -14.61 -0.04
N GLN A 397 -20.39 -13.60 -0.58
CA GLN A 397 -20.83 -12.89 -1.77
C GLN A 397 -20.94 -13.81 -3.00
N GLY A 398 -19.98 -14.71 -3.19
CA GLY A 398 -20.01 -15.69 -4.28
C GLY A 398 -21.22 -16.62 -4.17
N ILE A 399 -21.44 -17.20 -2.98
CA ILE A 399 -22.60 -18.07 -2.71
C ILE A 399 -23.91 -17.32 -2.95
N ILE A 400 -24.05 -16.11 -2.40
CA ILE A 400 -25.24 -15.28 -2.57
C ILE A 400 -25.46 -14.92 -4.04
N ARG A 401 -24.40 -14.58 -4.80
CA ARG A 401 -24.50 -14.32 -6.26
C ARG A 401 -25.05 -15.52 -7.01
N VAL A 402 -24.61 -16.73 -6.67
CA VAL A 402 -25.10 -17.95 -7.30
C VAL A 402 -26.57 -18.21 -6.94
N VAL A 403 -26.92 -18.15 -5.65
CA VAL A 403 -28.29 -18.45 -5.18
C VAL A 403 -29.29 -17.41 -5.70
N VAL A 404 -29.03 -16.13 -5.45
CA VAL A 404 -29.91 -15.03 -5.87
C VAL A 404 -29.90 -14.89 -7.39
N GLY A 405 -28.75 -15.06 -8.05
CA GLY A 405 -28.63 -15.02 -9.50
C GLY A 405 -29.44 -16.13 -10.19
N ARG A 406 -29.48 -17.35 -9.62
CA ARG A 406 -30.37 -18.42 -10.11
C ARG A 406 -31.84 -18.04 -9.98
N GLY A 407 -32.25 -17.47 -8.85
CA GLY A 407 -33.62 -16.98 -8.65
C GLY A 407 -34.00 -15.86 -9.61
N LEU A 408 -33.12 -14.88 -9.81
CA LEU A 408 -33.32 -13.79 -10.77
C LEU A 408 -33.43 -14.31 -12.21
N LYS A 409 -32.64 -15.35 -12.57
CA LYS A 409 -32.72 -15.99 -13.88
C LYS A 409 -34.07 -16.68 -14.11
N ILE A 410 -34.65 -17.31 -13.08
CA ILE A 410 -36.01 -17.89 -13.15
C ILE A 410 -37.06 -16.80 -13.37
N LEU A 411 -36.84 -15.61 -12.83
CA LEU A 411 -37.74 -14.46 -12.97
C LEU A 411 -37.44 -13.58 -14.21
N HIS A 412 -36.49 -13.98 -15.08
CA HIS A 412 -36.03 -13.18 -16.23
C HIS A 412 -35.51 -11.77 -15.87
N ILE A 413 -34.98 -11.57 -14.65
CA ILE A 413 -34.43 -10.30 -14.19
C ILE A 413 -32.90 -10.33 -14.32
N THR A 414 -32.32 -9.28 -14.90
CA THR A 414 -30.87 -9.07 -14.94
C THR A 414 -30.48 -7.91 -14.02
N TRP A 415 -29.39 -8.07 -13.26
CA TRP A 415 -28.87 -7.04 -12.37
C TRP A 415 -27.54 -6.49 -12.87
N SER A 416 -27.41 -5.16 -12.84
CA SER A 416 -26.13 -4.47 -13.00
C SER A 416 -25.22 -4.68 -11.79
N GLU A 417 -23.92 -4.42 -11.94
CA GLU A 417 -22.99 -4.44 -10.79
C GLU A 417 -23.36 -3.41 -9.71
N GLU A 418 -24.00 -2.29 -10.08
CA GLU A 418 -24.51 -1.32 -9.11
C GLU A 418 -25.66 -1.90 -8.25
N ASN A 419 -26.56 -2.66 -8.87
CA ASN A 419 -27.64 -3.36 -8.15
C ASN A 419 -27.05 -4.42 -7.21
N TRP A 420 -26.06 -5.20 -7.66
CA TRP A 420 -25.35 -6.15 -6.79
C TRP A 420 -24.67 -5.46 -5.61
N ASN A 421 -24.00 -4.33 -5.84
CA ASN A 421 -23.34 -3.57 -4.77
C ASN A 421 -24.35 -3.04 -3.75
N SER A 422 -25.48 -2.51 -4.21
CA SER A 422 -26.58 -2.06 -3.34
C SER A 422 -27.21 -3.21 -2.57
N PHE A 423 -27.40 -4.38 -3.20
CA PHE A 423 -27.91 -5.58 -2.54
C PHE A 423 -26.93 -6.09 -1.47
N PHE A 424 -25.63 -6.12 -1.73
CA PHE A 424 -24.65 -6.52 -0.73
C PHE A 424 -24.53 -5.53 0.43
N GLN A 425 -24.75 -4.24 0.21
CA GLN A 425 -24.92 -3.28 1.30
C GLN A 425 -26.14 -3.65 2.16
N PHE A 426 -27.27 -4.01 1.54
CA PHE A 426 -28.45 -4.45 2.26
C PHE A 426 -28.22 -5.73 3.06
N VAL A 427 -27.52 -6.73 2.49
CA VAL A 427 -27.17 -7.96 3.23
C VAL A 427 -26.31 -7.64 4.46
N LYS A 428 -25.29 -6.79 4.34
CA LYS A 428 -24.48 -6.36 5.50
C LYS A 428 -25.33 -5.64 6.55
N PHE A 429 -26.25 -4.79 6.12
CA PHE A 429 -27.18 -4.12 7.00
C PHE A 429 -28.07 -5.11 7.75
N ALA A 430 -28.65 -6.09 7.05
CA ALA A 430 -29.49 -7.13 7.65
C ALA A 430 -28.71 -7.96 8.68
N MET A 431 -27.45 -8.33 8.39
CA MET A 431 -26.58 -9.01 9.36
C MET A 431 -26.33 -8.19 10.63
N ILE A 432 -26.12 -6.87 10.48
CA ILE A 432 -26.02 -5.97 11.64
C ILE A 432 -27.34 -5.94 12.39
N GLY A 433 -28.48 -5.93 11.69
CA GLY A 433 -29.82 -6.05 12.28
C GLY A 433 -29.97 -7.31 13.14
N VAL A 434 -29.54 -8.48 12.65
CA VAL A 434 -29.55 -9.72 13.45
C VAL A 434 -28.68 -9.59 14.70
N SER A 435 -27.47 -9.03 14.57
CA SER A 435 -26.61 -8.78 15.72
C SER A 435 -27.24 -7.80 16.72
N ASN A 436 -28.01 -6.83 16.22
CA ASN A 436 -28.69 -5.83 17.03
C ASN A 436 -29.78 -6.45 17.89
N VAL A 437 -30.53 -7.41 17.35
CA VAL A 437 -31.56 -8.16 18.11
C VAL A 437 -30.90 -8.91 19.27
N ALA A 438 -29.80 -9.62 19.01
CA ALA A 438 -29.06 -10.34 20.04
C ALA A 438 -28.53 -9.39 21.14
N VAL A 439 -27.86 -8.31 20.74
CA VAL A 439 -27.34 -7.30 21.68
C VAL A 439 -28.46 -6.64 22.47
N SER A 440 -29.57 -6.26 21.83
CA SER A 440 -30.73 -5.67 22.50
C SER A 440 -31.30 -6.62 23.56
N TYR A 441 -31.45 -7.91 23.22
CA TYR A 441 -31.94 -8.92 24.17
C TYR A 441 -30.97 -9.10 25.35
N THR A 442 -29.67 -9.22 25.08
CA THR A 442 -28.66 -9.36 26.14
C THR A 442 -28.64 -8.15 27.08
N ILE A 443 -28.70 -6.93 26.54
CA ILE A 443 -28.73 -5.71 27.35
C ILE A 443 -30.00 -5.65 28.18
N ASN A 444 -31.15 -6.00 27.61
CA ASN A 444 -32.42 -6.03 28.32
C ASN A 444 -32.37 -6.97 29.54
N VAL A 445 -31.98 -8.23 29.32
CA VAL A 445 -31.89 -9.25 30.38
C VAL A 445 -30.85 -8.84 31.43
N SER A 446 -29.68 -8.34 31.01
CA SER A 446 -28.64 -7.90 31.95
C SER A 446 -29.10 -6.73 32.81
N THR A 447 -29.86 -5.80 32.23
CA THR A 447 -30.41 -4.64 32.96
C THR A 447 -31.42 -5.11 34.00
N LEU A 448 -32.33 -6.03 33.65
CA LEU A 448 -33.29 -6.62 34.59
C LEU A 448 -32.59 -7.33 35.76
N LEU A 449 -31.56 -8.13 35.47
CA LEU A 449 -30.80 -8.84 36.51
C LEU A 449 -30.07 -7.88 37.44
N LEU A 450 -29.44 -6.84 36.91
CA LEU A 450 -28.76 -5.81 37.72
C LEU A 450 -29.76 -5.04 38.60
N GLN A 451 -30.92 -4.68 38.06
CA GLN A 451 -31.94 -3.96 38.82
C GLN A 451 -32.52 -4.78 39.97
N ARG A 452 -32.68 -6.10 39.80
CA ARG A 452 -33.10 -6.99 40.91
C ARG A 452 -32.12 -7.00 42.08
N VAL A 453 -30.83 -6.79 41.82
CA VAL A 453 -29.79 -6.74 42.86
C VAL A 453 -29.70 -5.35 43.49
N ILE A 454 -29.80 -4.30 42.67
CA ILE A 454 -29.53 -2.92 43.11
C ILE A 454 -30.78 -2.26 43.71
N VAL A 455 -31.97 -2.52 43.16
CA VAL A 455 -33.25 -1.93 43.61
C VAL A 455 -34.33 -3.02 43.67
N PRO A 456 -34.28 -3.90 44.69
CA PRO A 456 -35.30 -4.94 44.87
C PRO A 456 -36.70 -4.31 45.01
N GLY A 457 -37.68 -4.83 44.26
CA GLY A 457 -39.07 -4.36 44.32
C GLY A 457 -39.43 -3.18 43.39
N PHE A 458 -38.53 -2.78 42.48
CA PHE A 458 -38.84 -1.72 41.50
C PHE A 458 -39.83 -2.21 40.41
N HIS A 459 -41.07 -1.72 40.42
CA HIS A 459 -42.16 -2.18 39.56
C HIS A 459 -42.06 -1.79 38.07
N PHE A 460 -41.17 -0.86 37.70
CA PHE A 460 -40.99 -0.40 36.32
C PHE A 460 -39.65 -0.85 35.70
N ASP A 461 -39.06 -1.91 36.24
CA ASP A 461 -37.79 -2.50 35.79
C ASP A 461 -37.80 -2.83 34.29
N TYR A 462 -38.89 -3.40 33.77
CA TYR A 462 -39.04 -3.73 32.35
C TYR A 462 -39.03 -2.50 31.43
N ILE A 463 -39.57 -1.35 31.87
CA ILE A 463 -39.53 -0.11 31.07
C ILE A 463 -38.09 0.38 30.98
N VAL A 464 -37.38 0.42 32.10
CA VAL A 464 -35.98 0.84 32.14
C VAL A 464 -35.10 -0.09 31.33
N ALA A 465 -35.31 -1.40 31.42
CA ALA A 465 -34.60 -2.39 30.63
C ALA A 465 -34.88 -2.24 29.12
N ASN A 466 -36.12 -1.98 28.72
CA ASN A 466 -36.49 -1.77 27.31
C ASN A 466 -35.88 -0.48 26.75
N VAL A 467 -35.94 0.63 27.50
CA VAL A 467 -35.34 1.91 27.11
C VAL A 467 -33.82 1.79 27.00
N THR A 468 -33.19 1.16 27.99
CA THR A 468 -31.73 0.93 28.00
C THR A 468 -31.29 0.06 26.81
N ALA A 469 -32.01 -1.04 26.56
CA ALA A 469 -31.77 -1.91 25.42
C ALA A 469 -31.94 -1.18 24.08
N PHE A 470 -32.99 -0.38 23.93
CA PHE A 470 -33.20 0.43 22.72
C PHE A 470 -32.06 1.43 22.52
N LEU A 471 -31.70 2.21 23.55
CA LEU A 471 -30.67 3.23 23.45
C LEU A 471 -29.31 2.65 23.06
N LEU A 472 -28.89 1.57 23.72
CA LEU A 472 -27.58 0.98 23.51
C LEU A 472 -27.51 0.11 22.24
N SER A 473 -28.60 -0.58 21.87
CA SER A 473 -28.64 -1.34 20.63
C SER A 473 -28.62 -0.41 19.40
N VAL A 474 -29.31 0.72 19.42
CA VAL A 474 -29.20 1.70 18.32
C VAL A 474 -27.76 2.24 18.19
N LEU A 475 -27.05 2.47 19.30
CA LEU A 475 -25.62 2.82 19.26
C LEU A 475 -24.76 1.72 18.63
N TRP A 476 -25.03 0.46 18.97
CA TRP A 476 -24.37 -0.70 18.37
C TRP A 476 -24.61 -0.75 16.85
N SER A 477 -25.87 -0.65 16.43
CA SER A 477 -26.26 -0.59 15.03
C SER A 477 -25.60 0.58 14.29
N PHE A 478 -25.60 1.77 14.87
CA PHE A 478 -24.95 2.94 14.30
C PHE A 478 -23.44 2.74 14.15
N HIS A 479 -22.78 2.19 15.17
CA HIS A 479 -21.34 1.91 15.15
C HIS A 479 -20.94 1.05 13.96
N TRP A 480 -21.67 -0.04 13.71
CA TRP A 480 -21.35 -0.96 12.63
C TRP A 480 -21.80 -0.44 11.27
N ASN A 481 -23.00 0.15 11.17
CA ASN A 481 -23.51 0.70 9.91
C ASN A 481 -22.64 1.85 9.38
N SER A 482 -22.16 2.72 10.28
CA SER A 482 -21.27 3.83 9.92
C SER A 482 -19.89 3.37 9.45
N ARG A 483 -19.41 2.20 9.88
CA ARG A 483 -18.05 1.69 9.56
C ARG A 483 -18.01 0.66 8.44
N LYS A 484 -19.05 -0.16 8.31
CA LYS A 484 -19.04 -1.37 7.47
C LYS A 484 -20.05 -1.35 6.33
N VAL A 485 -21.10 -0.53 6.41
CA VAL A 485 -22.19 -0.51 5.41
C VAL A 485 -22.18 0.78 4.60
N PHE A 486 -22.41 1.93 5.25
CA PHE A 486 -22.67 3.19 4.56
C PHE A 486 -21.46 4.14 4.53
N GLY A 487 -20.66 4.16 5.61
CA GLY A 487 -19.62 5.17 5.79
C GLY A 487 -20.19 6.50 6.31
N VAL A 488 -19.46 7.19 7.19
CA VAL A 488 -19.76 8.57 7.63
C VAL A 488 -18.49 9.40 7.59
N ASN A 489 -18.63 10.69 7.27
CA ASN A 489 -17.53 11.66 7.38
C ASN A 489 -16.96 11.69 8.81
N ASP A 490 -15.65 11.86 8.94
CA ASP A 490 -15.00 11.69 10.24
C ASP A 490 -15.27 12.83 11.25
N SER A 491 -15.84 13.95 10.80
CA SER A 491 -16.18 15.09 11.65
C SER A 491 -17.20 14.72 12.73
N PHE A 492 -17.03 15.27 13.93
CA PHE A 492 -17.95 15.05 15.05
C PHE A 492 -19.40 15.44 14.70
N SER A 493 -19.59 16.62 14.09
CA SER A 493 -20.92 17.11 13.69
C SER A 493 -21.66 16.15 12.76
N ALA A 494 -20.98 15.63 11.72
CA ALA A 494 -21.60 14.66 10.81
C ALA A 494 -21.97 13.35 11.50
N LYS A 495 -21.10 12.83 12.39
CA LYS A 495 -21.38 11.60 13.16
C LYS A 495 -22.55 11.79 14.10
N PHE A 496 -22.62 12.94 14.80
CA PHE A 496 -23.72 13.24 15.71
C PHE A 496 -25.06 13.38 14.97
N LYS A 497 -25.10 14.14 13.85
CA LYS A 497 -26.30 14.25 13.00
C LYS A 497 -26.76 12.88 12.49
N ALA A 498 -25.83 12.03 12.02
CA ALA A 498 -26.15 10.70 11.53
C ALA A 498 -26.66 9.77 12.64
N LEU A 499 -26.13 9.90 13.86
CA LEU A 499 -26.60 9.15 15.03
C LEU A 499 -28.03 9.53 15.40
N MET A 500 -28.32 10.84 15.49
CA MET A 500 -29.68 11.31 15.80
C MET A 500 -30.70 10.86 14.74
N LYS A 501 -30.36 10.97 13.46
CA LYS A 501 -31.20 10.44 12.37
C LYS A 501 -31.37 8.93 12.44
N SER A 502 -30.36 8.20 12.93
CA SER A 502 -30.47 6.76 13.13
C SER A 502 -31.49 6.45 14.23
N TYR A 503 -31.42 7.11 15.39
CA TYR A 503 -32.44 6.98 16.43
C TYR A 503 -33.85 7.26 15.93
N MET A 504 -34.04 8.33 15.15
CA MET A 504 -35.34 8.64 14.55
C MET A 504 -35.80 7.55 13.59
N SER A 505 -34.90 7.01 12.76
CA SER A 505 -35.21 5.90 11.85
C SER A 505 -35.65 4.66 12.61
N TYR A 506 -34.86 4.23 13.61
CA TYR A 506 -35.18 3.04 14.41
C TYR A 506 -36.47 3.22 15.22
N ALA A 507 -36.72 4.41 15.77
CA ALA A 507 -37.97 4.73 16.46
C ALA A 507 -39.16 4.70 15.49
N PHE A 508 -39.05 5.34 14.32
CA PHE A 508 -40.10 5.33 13.30
C PHE A 508 -40.42 3.91 12.84
N THR A 509 -39.41 3.13 12.45
CA THR A 509 -39.65 1.77 11.95
C THR A 509 -40.10 0.82 13.04
N GLY A 510 -39.58 0.99 14.27
CA GLY A 510 -39.87 0.10 15.40
C GLY A 510 -41.21 0.37 16.07
N LEU A 511 -41.63 1.64 16.18
CA LEU A 511 -42.82 2.05 16.92
C LEU A 511 -43.99 2.42 16.01
N ILE A 512 -43.75 3.09 14.88
CA ILE A 512 -44.84 3.59 14.03
C ILE A 512 -45.15 2.54 12.96
N LEU A 513 -44.17 2.23 12.12
CA LEU A 513 -44.37 1.34 10.98
C LEU A 513 -44.80 -0.06 11.42
N ASN A 514 -44.10 -0.65 12.39
CA ASN A 514 -44.44 -2.00 12.87
C ASN A 514 -45.85 -2.07 13.47
N ASN A 515 -46.27 -1.07 14.25
CA ASN A 515 -47.62 -1.09 14.83
C ASN A 515 -48.69 -0.92 13.75
N LEU A 516 -48.53 0.02 12.81
CA LEU A 516 -49.46 0.20 11.69
C LEU A 516 -49.61 -1.09 10.87
N MET A 517 -48.48 -1.73 10.55
CA MET A 517 -48.50 -2.99 9.83
C MET A 517 -49.14 -4.12 10.64
N SER A 518 -48.85 -4.20 11.94
CA SER A 518 -49.46 -5.20 12.79
C SER A 518 -50.97 -5.03 12.91
N THR A 519 -51.46 -3.79 13.02
CA THR A 519 -52.89 -3.48 12.97
C THR A 519 -53.50 -3.95 11.66
N PHE A 520 -52.86 -3.67 10.52
CA PHE A 520 -53.32 -4.14 9.22
C PHE A 520 -53.38 -5.68 9.15
N TRP A 521 -52.30 -6.38 9.51
CA TRP A 521 -52.28 -7.84 9.45
C TRP A 521 -53.32 -8.48 10.36
N ILE A 522 -53.49 -7.96 11.58
CA ILE A 522 -54.38 -8.56 12.58
C ILE A 522 -55.85 -8.23 12.28
N HIS A 523 -56.18 -6.96 12.03
CA HIS A 523 -57.57 -6.52 11.96
C HIS A 523 -58.14 -6.51 10.53
N VAL A 524 -57.30 -6.37 9.50
CA VAL A 524 -57.76 -6.35 8.10
C VAL A 524 -57.59 -7.71 7.45
N VAL A 525 -56.44 -8.36 7.64
CA VAL A 525 -56.13 -9.65 6.99
C VAL A 525 -56.49 -10.85 7.88
N GLY A 526 -56.64 -10.67 9.19
CA GLY A 526 -56.99 -11.75 10.13
C GLY A 526 -55.81 -12.64 10.53
N VAL A 527 -54.57 -12.16 10.40
CA VAL A 527 -53.36 -12.89 10.78
C VAL A 527 -53.18 -12.89 12.30
N SER A 528 -52.74 -14.02 12.86
CA SER A 528 -52.39 -14.14 14.28
C SER A 528 -51.41 -13.07 14.76
N LYS A 529 -51.67 -12.51 15.96
CA LYS A 529 -50.79 -11.56 16.64
C LYS A 529 -49.38 -12.10 16.90
N PHE A 530 -49.20 -13.43 16.93
CA PHE A 530 -47.89 -14.07 17.08
C PHE A 530 -47.10 -14.13 15.77
N ILE A 531 -47.80 -14.13 14.63
CA ILE A 531 -47.20 -14.21 13.28
C ILE A 531 -46.96 -12.80 12.71
N SER A 532 -47.80 -11.83 13.06
CA SER A 532 -47.74 -10.46 12.57
C SER A 532 -46.34 -9.81 12.68
N PRO A 533 -45.59 -9.91 13.80
CA PRO A 533 -44.24 -9.36 13.88
C PRO A 533 -43.26 -9.96 12.86
N LEU A 534 -43.42 -11.23 12.50
CA LEU A 534 -42.58 -11.89 11.49
C LEU A 534 -42.90 -11.39 10.08
N LEU A 535 -44.17 -11.11 9.78
CA LEU A 535 -44.60 -10.54 8.50
C LEU A 535 -44.17 -9.07 8.34
N ASN A 536 -43.89 -8.37 9.44
CA ASN A 536 -43.37 -7.01 9.37
C ASN A 536 -41.90 -6.97 8.94
N LEU A 537 -41.10 -8.02 9.21
CA LEU A 537 -39.65 -8.01 8.96
C LEU A 537 -39.29 -7.79 7.49
N PRO A 538 -39.90 -8.47 6.49
CA PRO A 538 -39.60 -8.26 5.08
C PRO A 538 -39.88 -6.84 4.56
N ILE A 539 -40.67 -6.03 5.27
CA ILE A 539 -41.05 -4.67 4.84
C ILE A 539 -40.31 -3.63 5.69
N SER A 540 -40.35 -3.76 7.02
CA SER A 540 -39.71 -2.83 7.94
C SER A 540 -38.19 -2.76 7.76
N MET A 541 -37.53 -3.89 7.46
CA MET A 541 -36.07 -3.95 7.31
C MET A 541 -35.58 -3.23 6.03
N PRO A 542 -36.16 -3.45 4.82
CA PRO A 542 -35.85 -2.63 3.65
C PRO A 542 -36.15 -1.15 3.84
N VAL A 543 -37.29 -0.79 4.45
CA VAL A 543 -37.64 0.61 4.71
C VAL A 543 -36.59 1.27 5.61
N ASN A 544 -36.21 0.63 6.71
CA ASN A 544 -35.16 1.13 7.60
C ASN A 544 -33.82 1.28 6.86
N PHE A 545 -33.44 0.30 6.03
CA PHE A 545 -32.24 0.38 5.20
C PHE A 545 -32.25 1.61 4.28
N PHE A 546 -33.35 1.87 3.59
CA PHE A 546 -33.45 3.02 2.68
C PHE A 546 -33.43 4.35 3.41
N ILE A 547 -34.14 4.48 4.54
CA ILE A 547 -34.10 5.69 5.37
C ILE A 547 -32.66 5.94 5.83
N LEU A 548 -31.99 4.93 6.36
CA LEU A 548 -30.61 5.09 6.81
C LEU A 548 -29.68 5.44 5.64
N LYS A 549 -29.74 4.71 4.52
CA LYS A 549 -28.88 4.94 3.34
C LYS A 549 -29.07 6.34 2.74
N LYS A 550 -30.32 6.78 2.56
CA LYS A 550 -30.66 8.01 1.83
C LYS A 550 -30.76 9.25 2.72
N TRP A 551 -30.96 9.11 4.03
CA TRP A 551 -31.17 10.24 4.94
C TRP A 551 -30.15 10.31 6.08
N ALA A 552 -29.95 9.23 6.84
CA ALA A 552 -29.03 9.24 7.98
C ALA A 552 -27.55 9.30 7.54
N PHE A 553 -27.21 8.53 6.51
CA PHE A 553 -25.84 8.37 5.98
C PHE A 553 -25.62 9.06 4.63
N ARG A 554 -26.49 10.01 4.26
CA ARG A 554 -26.36 10.74 3.00
C ARG A 554 -25.02 11.48 2.97
N LYS A 555 -24.22 11.22 1.94
CA LYS A 555 -23.05 12.06 1.65
C LYS A 555 -23.55 13.41 1.16
N GLU A 556 -23.26 14.47 1.91
CA GLU A 556 -23.49 15.83 1.43
C GLU A 556 -22.69 16.02 0.13
N LYS A 557 -23.37 16.43 -0.95
CA LYS A 557 -22.66 16.90 -2.14
C LYS A 557 -21.84 18.11 -1.69
N LYS A 558 -20.53 18.10 -1.95
CA LYS A 558 -19.77 19.35 -1.92
C LYS A 558 -20.53 20.31 -2.85
N VAL A 559 -21.07 21.39 -2.28
CA VAL A 559 -21.42 22.55 -3.08
C VAL A 559 -20.11 22.98 -3.72
N SER A 560 -20.04 22.89 -5.04
CA SER A 560 -19.03 23.62 -5.80
C SER A 560 -19.28 25.09 -5.51
N ASP A 561 -18.39 25.74 -4.77
CA ASP A 561 -18.34 27.20 -4.76
C ASP A 561 -18.07 27.63 -6.20
N GLY A 562 -19.12 28.17 -6.81
CA GLY A 562 -19.22 28.45 -8.23
C GLY A 562 -20.66 28.83 -8.54
N ASP A 563 -21.10 29.91 -7.90
CA ASP A 563 -22.08 30.89 -8.37
C ASP A 563 -22.56 31.72 -7.17
N LYS A 564 -21.79 32.77 -6.86
CA LYS A 564 -22.26 34.09 -6.45
C LYS A 564 -21.13 35.10 -6.58
#